data_AF-A0A653H6T0-F1
#
_entry.id   AF-A0A653H6T0-F1
#
_cell.length_a   1.000
_cell.length_b   1.000
_cell.length_c   1.000
_cell.angle_alpha   90.00
_cell.angle_beta   90.00
_cell.angle_gamma   90.00
#
_symmetry.space_group_name_H-M   'P 1'
#
loop_
_entity.id
_entity.type
_entity.pdbx_description
1 polymer ?
#
loop_
_entity_poly.entity_id
_entity_poly.type
_entity_poly.pdbx_seq_one_letter_code
_entity_poly.pdbx_strand_id
1 'polypeptide(L)'
;MYIQLYFIIFMFGCVYSRIAFINVHKNSIIKNKLNTNTTYNKNALHSNSAKALMPQAITKKQIIEEVSMETKENKKTVEKIMNGIFDNIYRHLENNEKIYIHKFGMYYNIFRKQRRIKNVRTKEDVHIESSHMPHFKFSKIFKDLIKSNIKVDGSKTSTRESEFDEENIHIDNVNENFNENVNEKLIY
;
A
#
# COMPACT_ATOMS: atom_id res chain seq x y z
N MET A 1 7.85 -68.33 19.41
CA MET A 1 7.57 -67.54 18.17
C MET A 1 6.34 -66.62 18.28
N TYR A 2 5.29 -66.94 19.06
CA TYR A 2 4.09 -66.09 19.16
C TYR A 2 4.28 -64.71 19.83
N ILE A 3 5.23 -64.57 20.77
CA ILE A 3 5.48 -63.31 21.49
C ILE A 3 6.04 -62.21 20.58
N GLN A 4 6.90 -62.55 19.62
CA GLN A 4 7.45 -61.60 18.66
C GLN A 4 6.38 -61.09 17.67
N LEU A 5 5.43 -61.94 17.29
CA LEU A 5 4.32 -61.57 16.41
C LEU A 5 3.32 -60.60 17.10
N TYR A 6 3.05 -60.77 18.39
CA TYR A 6 2.23 -59.84 19.17
C TYR A 6 2.89 -58.47 19.35
N PHE A 7 4.21 -58.41 19.48
CA PHE A 7 4.94 -57.14 19.62
C PHE A 7 4.86 -56.30 18.34
N ILE A 8 4.91 -56.95 17.17
CA ILE A 8 4.76 -56.29 15.87
C ILE A 8 3.32 -55.75 15.71
N ILE A 9 2.30 -56.55 16.05
CA ILE A 9 0.89 -56.13 15.99
C ILE A 9 0.61 -54.97 16.96
N PHE A 10 1.20 -55.00 18.16
CA PHE A 10 1.08 -53.92 19.15
C PHE A 10 1.74 -52.60 18.67
N MET A 11 2.91 -52.69 18.03
CA MET A 11 3.59 -51.53 17.46
C MET A 11 2.79 -50.89 16.31
N PHE A 12 2.20 -51.70 15.41
CA PHE A 12 1.34 -51.16 14.34
C PHE A 12 0.05 -50.52 14.88
N GLY A 13 -0.60 -51.10 15.90
CA GLY A 13 -1.79 -50.51 16.53
C GLY A 13 -1.53 -49.16 17.21
N CYS A 14 -0.35 -48.99 17.82
CA CYS A 14 0.04 -47.74 18.49
C CYS A 14 0.34 -46.61 17.49
N VAL A 15 0.98 -46.93 16.36
CA VAL A 15 1.29 -45.95 15.29
C VAL A 15 0.01 -45.49 14.57
N TYR A 16 -0.94 -46.39 14.31
CA TYR A 16 -2.24 -46.02 13.72
C TYR A 16 -3.05 -45.07 14.63
N SER A 17 -3.05 -45.32 15.95
CA SER A 17 -3.75 -44.47 16.91
C SER A 17 -3.14 -43.06 17.01
N ARG A 18 -1.81 -42.93 16.91
CA ARG A 18 -1.15 -41.61 16.90
C ARG A 18 -1.38 -40.83 15.61
N ILE A 19 -1.39 -41.47 14.44
CA ILE A 19 -1.64 -40.80 13.15
C ILE A 19 -3.09 -40.30 13.08
N ALA A 20 -4.07 -41.07 13.58
CA ALA A 20 -5.47 -40.65 13.64
C ALA A 20 -5.69 -39.45 14.57
N PHE A 21 -5.03 -39.41 15.73
CA PHE A 21 -5.14 -38.28 16.67
C PHE A 21 -4.55 -36.98 16.11
N ILE A 22 -3.45 -37.05 15.35
CA ILE A 22 -2.83 -35.89 14.70
C ILE A 22 -3.74 -35.31 13.60
N ASN A 23 -4.46 -36.14 12.84
CA ASN A 23 -5.37 -35.67 11.80
C ASN A 23 -6.69 -35.09 12.34
N VAL A 24 -7.21 -35.63 13.45
CA VAL A 24 -8.40 -35.07 14.12
C VAL A 24 -8.09 -33.71 14.75
N HIS A 25 -6.88 -33.51 15.31
CA HIS A 25 -6.48 -32.23 15.91
C HIS A 25 -6.11 -31.15 14.89
N LYS A 26 -5.57 -31.50 13.72
CA LYS A 26 -5.30 -30.51 12.66
C LYS A 26 -6.59 -29.88 12.12
N ASN A 27 -7.67 -30.66 11.97
CA ASN A 27 -8.94 -30.14 11.48
C ASN A 27 -9.71 -29.28 12.51
N SER A 28 -9.60 -29.54 13.82
CA SER A 28 -10.21 -28.67 14.84
C SER A 28 -9.47 -27.33 15.00
N ILE A 29 -8.14 -27.36 14.91
CA ILE A 29 -7.30 -26.15 14.97
C ILE A 29 -7.50 -25.27 13.74
N ILE A 30 -7.63 -25.87 12.54
CA ILE A 30 -7.90 -25.12 11.30
C ILE A 30 -9.32 -24.54 11.29
N LYS A 31 -10.34 -25.27 11.79
CA LYS A 31 -11.73 -24.77 11.88
C LYS A 31 -11.90 -23.65 12.90
N ASN A 32 -11.20 -23.68 14.05
CA ASN A 32 -11.24 -22.59 15.02
C ASN A 32 -10.47 -21.33 14.58
N LYS A 33 -9.45 -21.48 13.73
CA LYS A 33 -8.70 -20.33 13.19
C LYS A 33 -9.45 -19.57 12.08
N LEU A 34 -10.42 -20.20 11.43
CA LEU A 34 -11.28 -19.61 10.39
C LEU A 34 -12.63 -19.08 10.94
N ASN A 35 -12.96 -19.34 12.21
CA ASN A 35 -14.24 -18.93 12.82
C ASN A 35 -14.13 -17.75 13.80
N THR A 36 -13.03 -16.99 13.77
CA THR A 36 -13.00 -15.62 14.29
C THR A 36 -13.25 -14.66 13.13
N ASN A 37 -14.46 -14.73 12.56
CA ASN A 37 -15.02 -13.58 11.84
C ASN A 37 -15.37 -12.52 12.89
N THR A 38 -14.35 -11.86 13.44
CA THR A 38 -14.53 -10.51 13.94
C THR A 38 -14.88 -9.67 12.72
N THR A 39 -16.18 -9.59 12.45
CA THR A 39 -16.76 -8.53 11.62
C THR A 39 -16.31 -7.22 12.25
N TYR A 40 -15.22 -6.65 11.73
CA TYR A 40 -14.88 -5.27 12.00
C TYR A 40 -16.05 -4.43 11.49
N ASN A 41 -16.96 -4.12 12.40
CA ASN A 41 -18.01 -3.17 12.15
C ASN A 41 -17.35 -1.80 11.98
N LYS A 42 -17.10 -1.42 10.72
CA LYS A 42 -16.49 -0.15 10.32
C LYS A 42 -17.32 1.06 10.78
N ASN A 43 -18.57 0.84 11.21
CA ASN A 43 -19.50 1.87 11.65
C ASN A 43 -19.45 2.09 13.19
N ALA A 44 -18.77 1.23 13.96
CA ALA A 44 -18.69 1.36 15.42
C ALA A 44 -17.68 2.42 15.92
N LEU A 45 -16.88 3.02 15.03
CA LEU A 45 -15.95 4.11 15.37
C LEU A 45 -16.55 5.52 15.22
N HIS A 46 -17.84 5.60 14.85
CA HIS A 46 -18.57 6.87 14.72
C HIS A 46 -19.70 7.00 15.77
N SER A 47 -19.56 6.37 16.94
CA SER A 47 -20.38 6.75 18.09
C SER A 47 -19.61 7.76 18.93
N ASN A 48 -20.01 9.02 18.82
CA ASN A 48 -19.70 10.18 19.66
C ASN A 48 -19.09 9.82 21.03
N SER A 49 -17.77 9.63 21.08
CA SER A 49 -17.02 9.50 22.33
C SER A 49 -15.99 10.62 22.33
N ALA A 50 -16.11 11.53 23.30
CA ALA A 50 -15.16 12.61 23.52
C ALA A 50 -13.72 12.06 23.51
N LYS A 51 -13.01 12.30 22.39
CA LYS A 51 -11.68 11.76 22.13
C LYS A 51 -10.77 12.94 21.91
N ALA A 52 -9.65 12.97 22.63
CA ALA A 52 -8.58 13.95 22.46
C ALA A 52 -8.32 14.23 20.98
N LEU A 53 -8.01 15.50 20.67
CA LEU A 53 -7.84 16.07 19.32
C LEU A 53 -6.70 15.37 18.56
N MET A 54 -6.95 14.16 18.07
CA MET A 54 -6.11 13.52 17.08
C MET A 54 -6.56 14.05 15.72
N PRO A 55 -5.64 14.41 14.81
CA PRO A 55 -6.02 14.80 13.47
C PRO A 55 -6.81 13.64 12.84
N GLN A 56 -8.06 13.91 12.46
CA GLN A 56 -8.94 12.91 11.89
C GLN A 56 -8.35 12.45 10.56
N ALA A 57 -8.01 11.17 10.45
CA ALA A 57 -7.50 10.59 9.22
C ALA A 57 -8.60 10.56 8.15
N ILE A 58 -8.37 11.24 7.02
CA ILE A 58 -9.31 11.28 5.89
C ILE A 58 -9.12 10.00 5.05
N THR A 59 -10.24 9.36 4.70
CA THR A 59 -10.26 8.14 3.89
C THR A 59 -10.62 8.44 2.43
N LYS A 60 -10.24 7.54 1.52
CA LYS A 60 -10.62 7.61 0.10
C LYS A 60 -12.13 7.80 -0.11
N LYS A 61 -12.96 7.14 0.69
CA LYS A 61 -14.42 7.26 0.59
C LYS A 61 -14.91 8.67 0.91
N GLN A 62 -14.30 9.33 1.89
CA GLN A 62 -14.64 10.71 2.24
C GLN A 62 -14.24 11.68 1.13
N ILE A 63 -13.05 11.51 0.53
CA ILE A 63 -12.64 12.30 -0.64
C ILE A 63 -13.59 12.10 -1.82
N ILE A 64 -14.04 10.87 -2.09
CA ILE A 64 -15.03 10.59 -3.15
C ILE A 64 -16.35 11.29 -2.86
N GLU A 65 -16.79 11.32 -1.60
CA GLU A 65 -18.01 12.04 -1.19
C GLU A 65 -17.86 13.55 -1.41
N GLU A 66 -16.76 14.14 -0.95
CA GLU A 66 -16.46 15.56 -1.11
C GLU A 66 -16.45 15.97 -2.58
N VAL A 67 -15.69 15.25 -3.42
CA VAL A 67 -15.62 15.53 -4.86
C VAL A 67 -16.96 15.32 -5.55
N SER A 68 -17.73 14.30 -5.16
CA SER A 68 -19.09 14.07 -5.68
C SER A 68 -20.03 15.23 -5.35
N MET A 69 -19.94 15.80 -4.14
CA MET A 69 -20.73 16.98 -3.77
C MET A 69 -20.30 18.24 -4.54
N GLU A 70 -19.00 18.46 -4.70
CA GLU A 70 -18.46 19.63 -5.41
C GLU A 70 -18.79 19.62 -6.91
N THR A 71 -18.61 18.46 -7.55
CA THR A 71 -18.81 18.27 -8.99
C THR A 71 -20.26 17.96 -9.36
N LYS A 72 -21.10 17.61 -8.37
CA LYS A 72 -22.46 17.07 -8.54
C LYS A 72 -22.52 15.79 -9.39
N GLU A 73 -21.40 15.10 -9.50
CA GLU A 73 -21.31 13.81 -10.19
C GLU A 73 -21.68 12.65 -9.27
N ASN A 74 -22.09 11.53 -9.87
CA ASN A 74 -22.40 10.33 -9.09
C ASN A 74 -21.13 9.76 -8.43
N LYS A 75 -21.22 9.41 -7.14
CA LYS A 75 -20.15 8.77 -6.35
C LYS A 75 -19.50 7.59 -7.06
N LYS A 76 -20.31 6.75 -7.74
CA LYS A 76 -19.80 5.60 -8.50
C LYS A 76 -18.93 6.02 -9.69
N THR A 77 -19.28 7.13 -10.34
CA THR A 77 -18.50 7.69 -11.44
C THR A 77 -17.19 8.28 -10.92
N VAL A 78 -17.25 9.07 -9.84
CA VAL A 78 -16.07 9.66 -9.19
C VAL A 78 -15.11 8.56 -8.70
N GLU A 79 -15.63 7.48 -8.11
CA GLU A 79 -14.83 6.33 -7.68
C GLU A 79 -14.09 5.68 -8.86
N LYS A 80 -14.77 5.49 -10.00
CA LYS A 80 -14.15 4.96 -11.23
C LYS A 80 -13.04 5.86 -11.75
N ILE A 81 -13.27 7.17 -11.79
CA ILE A 81 -12.28 8.15 -12.24
C ILE A 81 -11.04 8.10 -11.32
N MET A 82 -11.26 8.11 -10.00
CA MET A 82 -10.19 8.05 -9.01
C MET A 82 -9.35 6.77 -9.13
N ASN A 83 -10.01 5.62 -9.34
CA ASN A 83 -9.31 4.36 -9.62
C ASN A 83 -8.49 4.44 -10.91
N GLY A 84 -9.09 4.95 -11.99
CA GLY A 84 -8.41 5.10 -13.28
C GLY A 84 -7.16 5.99 -13.19
N ILE A 85 -7.17 7.06 -12.38
CA ILE A 85 -5.98 7.89 -12.15
C ILE A 85 -4.87 7.06 -11.51
N PHE A 86 -5.17 6.31 -10.44
CA PHE A 86 -4.16 5.48 -9.77
C PHE A 86 -3.64 4.35 -10.67
N ASP A 87 -4.52 3.71 -11.45
CA ASP A 87 -4.13 2.65 -12.37
C ASP A 87 -3.18 3.16 -13.46
N ASN A 88 -3.40 4.38 -13.97
CA ASN A 88 -2.46 5.01 -14.89
C ASN A 88 -1.12 5.33 -14.21
N ILE A 89 -1.15 5.84 -12.97
CA ILE A 89 0.09 6.07 -12.20
C ILE A 89 0.89 4.78 -12.05
N TYR A 90 0.25 3.67 -11.70
CA TYR A 90 0.92 2.38 -11.57
C TYR A 90 1.56 1.93 -12.89
N ARG A 91 0.80 1.99 -13.99
CA ARG A 91 1.25 1.56 -15.31
C ARG A 91 2.49 2.34 -15.80
N HIS A 92 2.47 3.65 -15.66
CA HIS A 92 3.62 4.47 -16.05
C HIS A 92 4.85 4.21 -15.15
N LEU A 93 4.64 3.99 -13.84
CA LEU A 93 5.74 3.63 -12.95
C LEU A 93 6.31 2.23 -13.21
N GLU A 94 5.49 1.27 -13.64
CA GLU A 94 5.98 -0.06 -14.07
C GLU A 94 6.92 0.06 -15.27
N ASN A 95 6.63 0.97 -16.19
CA ASN A 95 7.49 1.30 -17.33
C ASN A 95 8.71 2.18 -16.97
N ASN A 96 8.91 2.48 -15.69
CA ASN A 96 9.96 3.37 -15.20
C ASN A 96 9.88 4.80 -15.76
N GLU A 97 8.67 5.25 -16.12
CA GLU A 97 8.40 6.60 -16.60
C GLU A 97 8.19 7.59 -15.44
N LYS A 98 8.43 8.88 -15.70
CA LYS A 98 8.21 9.95 -14.73
C LYS A 98 6.90 10.64 -15.02
N ILE A 99 6.07 10.82 -13.99
CA ILE A 99 4.75 11.46 -14.11
C ILE A 99 4.80 12.79 -13.39
N TYR A 100 4.46 13.86 -14.10
CA TYR A 100 4.40 15.21 -13.56
C TYR A 100 2.93 15.65 -13.45
N ILE A 101 2.50 16.01 -12.24
CA ILE A 101 1.18 16.59 -11.98
C ILE A 101 1.38 18.04 -11.57
N HIS A 102 0.98 18.95 -12.46
CA HIS A 102 1.15 20.39 -12.26
C HIS A 102 0.57 20.86 -10.92
N LYS A 103 1.31 21.75 -10.22
CA LYS A 103 1.03 22.24 -8.85
C LYS A 103 0.98 21.18 -7.75
N PHE A 104 0.95 19.89 -8.06
CA PHE A 104 0.87 18.81 -7.07
C PHE A 104 2.26 18.22 -6.78
N GLY A 105 2.91 17.65 -7.78
CA GLY A 105 4.20 16.99 -7.61
C GLY A 105 4.55 16.05 -8.75
N MET A 106 5.51 15.15 -8.51
CA MET A 106 5.93 14.15 -9.48
C MET A 106 6.10 12.76 -8.87
N TYR A 107 5.71 11.74 -9.63
CA TYR A 107 5.96 10.33 -9.35
C TYR A 107 7.11 9.84 -10.23
N TYR A 108 8.05 9.11 -9.62
CA TYR A 108 9.17 8.52 -10.34
C TYR A 108 9.77 7.36 -9.54
N ASN A 109 10.46 6.45 -10.21
CA ASN A 109 11.20 5.39 -9.51
C ASN A 109 12.61 5.84 -9.14
N ILE A 110 13.07 5.43 -7.96
CA ILE A 110 14.44 5.57 -7.49
C ILE A 110 15.10 4.20 -7.49
N PHE A 111 16.29 4.10 -8.08
CA PHE A 111 17.12 2.91 -7.98
C PHE A 111 17.78 2.84 -6.60
N ARG A 112 17.55 1.73 -5.90
CA ARG A 112 18.20 1.41 -4.63
C ARG A 112 19.26 0.34 -4.87
N LYS A 113 20.50 0.66 -4.49
CA LYS A 113 21.61 -0.30 -4.55
C LYS A 113 21.42 -1.40 -3.52
N GLN A 114 21.94 -2.58 -3.85
CA GLN A 114 22.04 -3.72 -2.95
C GLN A 114 22.76 -3.33 -1.65
N ARG A 115 22.25 -3.78 -0.51
CA ARG A 115 22.83 -3.50 0.81
C ARG A 115 22.53 -4.60 1.81
N ARG A 116 23.42 -4.75 2.79
CA ARG A 116 23.27 -5.66 3.92
C ARG A 116 22.70 -4.88 5.11
N ILE A 117 21.63 -5.41 5.73
CA ILE A 117 21.08 -4.87 6.98
C ILE A 117 21.11 -5.95 8.05
N LYS A 118 21.21 -5.54 9.31
CA LYS A 118 21.12 -6.47 10.44
C LYS A 118 19.68 -6.56 10.93
N ASN A 119 19.16 -7.78 11.08
CA ASN A 119 17.85 -7.97 11.68
C ASN A 119 17.92 -7.58 13.17
N VAL A 120 17.15 -6.57 13.58
CA VAL A 120 17.15 -6.05 14.96
C VAL A 120 16.78 -7.14 15.98
N ARG A 121 15.94 -8.10 15.59
CA ARG A 121 15.47 -9.18 16.47
C ARG A 121 16.43 -10.37 16.52
N THR A 122 16.91 -10.86 15.39
CA THR A 122 17.74 -12.09 15.32
C THR A 122 19.24 -11.82 15.33
N LYS A 123 19.68 -10.57 15.13
CA LYS A 123 21.08 -10.17 14.94
C LYS A 123 21.79 -10.85 13.76
N GLU A 124 21.05 -11.54 12.91
CA GLU A 124 21.57 -12.10 11.66
C GLU A 124 21.58 -11.03 10.58
N ASP A 125 22.43 -11.24 9.59
CA ASP A 125 22.51 -10.32 8.47
C ASP A 125 21.56 -10.72 7.34
N VAL A 126 20.79 -9.75 6.87
CA VAL A 126 19.84 -9.88 5.77
C VAL A 126 20.36 -9.09 4.59
N HIS A 127 20.41 -9.74 3.44
CA HIS A 127 20.82 -9.14 2.19
C HIS A 127 19.60 -8.62 1.43
N ILE A 128 19.63 -7.36 1.01
CA ILE A 128 18.57 -6.73 0.22
C ILE A 128 19.14 -6.47 -1.17
N GLU A 129 18.52 -7.08 -2.18
CA GLU A 129 18.88 -6.92 -3.58
C GLU A 129 18.65 -5.50 -4.09
N SER A 130 19.28 -5.16 -5.21
CA SER A 130 19.02 -3.88 -5.87
C SER A 130 17.62 -3.87 -6.49
N SER A 131 16.88 -2.79 -6.30
CA SER A 131 15.52 -2.67 -6.83
C SER A 131 15.16 -1.23 -7.17
N HIS A 132 14.20 -1.06 -8.08
CA HIS A 132 13.52 0.21 -8.28
C HIS A 132 12.42 0.36 -7.23
N MET A 133 12.27 1.55 -6.67
CA MET A 133 11.19 1.86 -5.72
C MET A 133 10.45 3.13 -6.16
N PRO A 134 9.11 3.12 -6.17
CA PRO A 134 8.34 4.31 -6.47
C PRO A 134 8.59 5.38 -5.40
N HIS A 135 8.68 6.62 -5.84
CA HIS A 135 8.88 7.78 -5.01
C HIS A 135 7.97 8.91 -5.50
N PHE A 136 7.48 9.72 -4.56
CA PHE A 136 6.69 10.90 -4.85
C PHE A 136 7.37 12.13 -4.26
N LYS A 137 7.57 13.17 -5.09
CA LYS A 137 8.11 14.46 -4.66
C LYS A 137 7.04 15.53 -4.84
N PHE A 138 6.68 16.20 -3.75
CA PHE A 138 5.76 17.32 -3.78
C PHE A 138 6.35 18.52 -4.52
N SER A 139 5.48 19.28 -5.20
CA SER A 139 5.86 20.54 -5.83
C SER A 139 6.22 21.59 -4.77
N LYS A 140 7.03 22.58 -5.15
CA LYS A 140 7.35 23.74 -4.29
C LYS A 140 6.09 24.47 -3.86
N ILE A 141 5.19 24.74 -4.81
CA ILE A 141 3.89 25.40 -4.58
C ILE A 141 3.07 24.64 -3.52
N PHE A 142 3.03 23.31 -3.60
CA PHE A 142 2.31 22.49 -2.64
C PHE A 142 2.93 22.56 -1.24
N LYS A 143 4.27 22.47 -1.14
CA LYS A 143 4.98 22.60 0.14
C LYS A 143 4.76 23.97 0.78
N ASP A 144 4.81 25.04 -0.02
CA ASP A 144 4.64 26.42 0.47
C ASP A 144 3.22 26.66 0.99
N LEU A 145 2.20 26.17 0.28
CA LEU A 145 0.80 26.23 0.69
C LEU A 145 0.57 25.53 2.05
N ILE A 146 1.20 24.39 2.28
CA ILE A 146 1.08 23.67 3.56
C ILE A 146 1.78 24.45 4.68
N LYS A 147 2.98 24.95 4.41
CA LYS A 147 3.77 25.71 5.39
C LYS A 147 3.08 26.99 5.83
N SER A 148 2.34 27.67 4.95
CA SER A 148 1.57 28.87 5.32
C SER A 148 0.35 28.54 6.19
N ASN A 149 -0.29 27.40 5.94
CA ASN A 149 -1.58 27.06 6.55
C ASN A 149 -1.44 26.29 7.87
N ILE A 150 -0.35 25.52 8.04
CA ILE A 150 -0.08 24.76 9.26
C ILE A 150 0.99 25.50 10.08
N LYS A 151 0.57 26.21 11.13
CA LYS A 151 1.50 26.75 12.12
C LYS A 151 2.02 25.60 12.98
N VAL A 152 3.31 25.30 12.85
CA VAL A 152 3.98 24.34 13.73
C VAL A 152 4.32 25.05 15.03
N ASP A 153 3.72 24.63 16.14
CA ASP A 153 4.09 25.11 17.47
C ASP A 153 5.58 24.81 17.71
N GLY A 154 6.36 25.89 17.89
CA GLY A 154 7.81 25.88 17.78
C GLY A 154 8.50 24.93 18.77
N SER A 155 8.99 23.79 18.27
CA SER A 155 10.16 23.12 18.85
C SER A 155 10.92 22.30 17.79
N LYS A 156 12.04 22.89 17.33
CA LYS A 156 13.19 22.28 16.65
C LYS A 156 12.92 21.40 15.41
N THR A 157 13.15 21.95 14.22
CA THR A 157 13.72 21.14 13.11
C THR A 157 14.63 22.02 12.26
N SER A 158 15.94 21.84 12.44
CA SER A 158 16.97 22.33 11.53
C SER A 158 17.01 21.44 10.29
N THR A 159 16.20 21.75 9.27
CA THR A 159 16.32 21.08 7.97
C THR A 159 17.25 21.92 7.09
N ARG A 160 18.50 21.47 6.98
CA ARG A 160 19.34 21.76 5.81
C ARG A 160 18.72 21.00 4.64
N GLU A 161 17.86 21.64 3.85
CA GLU A 161 17.56 21.16 2.49
C GLU A 161 18.62 21.77 1.58
N SER A 162 19.49 20.91 1.05
CA SER A 162 20.44 21.23 0.01
C SER A 162 19.71 21.77 -1.22
N GLU A 163 19.91 23.05 -1.45
CA GLU A 163 19.79 23.76 -2.71
C GLU A 163 20.67 23.07 -3.76
N PHE A 164 20.14 22.14 -4.55
CA PHE A 164 20.69 21.77 -5.86
C PHE A 164 19.55 21.31 -6.80
N ASP A 165 19.50 22.02 -7.92
CA ASP A 165 18.86 21.73 -9.21
C ASP A 165 17.32 21.85 -9.29
N GLU A 166 16.84 23.10 -9.19
CA GLU A 166 15.71 23.56 -10.03
C GLU A 166 16.21 23.63 -11.49
N GLU A 167 16.37 22.49 -12.16
CA GLU A 167 16.24 22.49 -13.62
C GLU A 167 14.79 22.84 -13.92
N ASN A 168 14.57 24.06 -14.40
CA ASN A 168 13.32 24.48 -15.04
C ASN A 168 13.00 23.48 -16.15
N ILE A 169 12.14 22.50 -15.88
CA ILE A 169 11.52 21.70 -16.93
C ILE A 169 10.64 22.68 -17.69
N HIS A 170 11.16 23.16 -18.83
CA HIS A 170 10.42 23.97 -19.79
C HIS A 170 9.14 23.19 -20.14
N ILE A 171 7.98 23.73 -19.74
CA ILE A 171 6.67 23.13 -20.00
C ILE A 171 6.30 23.48 -21.45
N ASP A 172 7.06 22.95 -22.40
CA ASP A 172 6.66 22.99 -23.80
C ASP A 172 6.76 21.56 -24.35
N ASN A 173 5.63 21.05 -24.85
CA ASN A 173 5.45 19.83 -25.65
C ASN A 173 5.22 18.47 -24.95
N VAL A 174 4.31 18.40 -23.96
CA VAL A 174 3.71 17.09 -23.54
C VAL A 174 2.34 16.86 -24.21
N ASN A 175 1.81 17.83 -24.95
CA ASN A 175 0.45 17.76 -25.47
C ASN A 175 0.29 17.06 -26.84
N GLU A 176 1.37 16.56 -27.45
CA GLU A 176 1.30 15.90 -28.77
C GLU A 176 1.06 14.38 -28.68
N ASN A 177 1.57 13.68 -27.65
CA ASN A 177 1.41 12.22 -27.51
C ASN A 177 0.02 11.77 -26.99
N PHE A 178 -0.85 12.69 -26.57
CA PHE A 178 -2.18 12.33 -26.07
C PHE A 178 -3.22 12.16 -27.20
N ASN A 179 -2.98 12.74 -28.38
CA ASN A 179 -3.94 12.73 -29.49
C ASN A 179 -3.80 11.52 -30.45
N GLU A 180 -2.68 10.80 -30.42
CA GLU A 180 -2.50 9.62 -31.27
C GLU A 180 -3.21 8.37 -30.71
N ASN A 181 -3.30 8.23 -29.38
CA ASN A 181 -3.82 7.00 -28.75
C ASN A 181 -5.36 6.92 -28.63
N VAL A 182 -6.09 7.97 -29.04
CA VAL A 182 -7.57 7.97 -29.05
C VAL A 182 -8.12 7.65 -30.45
N ASN A 183 -7.36 7.93 -31.51
CA ASN A 183 -7.83 7.82 -32.89
C ASN A 183 -7.56 6.47 -33.57
N GLU A 184 -6.72 5.60 -32.99
CA GLU A 184 -6.44 4.27 -33.57
C GLU A 184 -7.43 3.16 -33.13
N LYS A 185 -8.34 3.43 -32.19
CA LYS A 185 -9.26 2.41 -31.65
C LYS A 185 -10.69 2.45 -32.19
N LEU A 186 -10.92 3.10 -33.33
CA LEU A 186 -12.26 3.28 -33.93
C LEU A 186 -12.34 2.86 -35.40
N ILE A 187 -11.52 1.92 -35.86
CA ILE A 187 -11.69 1.32 -37.18
C ILE A 187 -11.59 -0.22 -37.08
N TYR A 188 -12.69 -0.86 -37.52
CA TYR A 188 -13.07 -2.29 -37.58
C TYR A 188 -13.61 -2.93 -36.30
#